data_AF-A0A060BUM6-F1
#
_entry.id   AF-A0A060BUM6-F1
#
_cell.length_a   1.000
_cell.length_b   1.000
_cell.length_c   1.000
_cell.angle_alpha   90.00
_cell.angle_beta   90.00
_cell.angle_gamma   90.00
#
_symmetry.space_group_name_H-M   'P 1'
#
loop_
_entity.id
_entity.type
_entity.pdbx_description
1 polymer ?
#
loop_
_entity_poly.entity_id
_entity_poly.type
_entity_poly.pdbx_seq_one_letter_code
_entity_poly.pdbx_strand_id
1 'polypeptide(L)'
;QVLAPYKGKLTFPVAFDYEYDSIAYAQKQGINPSNDLIDGIAHAFLDVMKKNGWFANLYTNCDFIRSGKFSAATTKSYDVWLADYYSGGPDLPCGIQQTQSGGIVSGIIGAVDMDMAFKDYPTIIRTGGYNGFPKPQLSNFKCDTTTDITLSPGQPYQFKVT
;
A
#
# COMPACT_ATOMS: atom_id res chain seq x y z
N GLN A 1 -19.05 6.88 4.42
CA GLN A 1 -18.00 6.22 3.60
C GLN A 1 -18.13 4.70 3.78
N VAL A 2 -17.94 3.93 2.70
CA VAL A 2 -18.08 2.45 2.67
C VAL A 2 -17.23 1.75 3.73
N LEU A 3 -16.00 2.23 3.97
CA LEU A 3 -15.07 1.59 4.89
C LEU A 3 -15.29 1.93 6.37
N ALA A 4 -16.20 2.84 6.70
CA ALA A 4 -16.41 3.29 8.07
C ALA A 4 -16.68 2.16 9.09
N PRO A 5 -17.47 1.10 8.78
CA PRO A 5 -17.70 -0.02 9.70
C PRO A 5 -16.46 -0.87 10.02
N TYR A 6 -15.37 -0.69 9.26
CA TYR A 6 -14.13 -1.48 9.36
C TYR A 6 -12.98 -0.75 10.08
N LYS A 7 -13.21 0.47 10.55
CA LYS A 7 -12.23 1.21 11.35
C LYS A 7 -11.84 0.40 12.60
N GLY A 8 -10.53 0.28 12.83
CA GLY A 8 -9.95 -0.49 13.93
C GLY A 8 -10.05 -2.02 13.77
N LYS A 9 -10.40 -2.52 12.58
CA LYS A 9 -10.54 -3.96 12.31
C LYS A 9 -9.54 -4.47 11.26
N LEU A 10 -9.22 -3.67 10.25
CA LEU A 10 -8.36 -4.10 9.14
C LEU A 10 -6.88 -3.96 9.49
N THR A 11 -6.22 -5.10 9.74
CA THR A 11 -4.79 -5.15 10.10
C THR A 11 -3.87 -5.29 8.88
N PHE A 12 -4.42 -5.24 7.68
CA PHE A 12 -3.71 -5.23 6.40
C PHE A 12 -4.13 -4.00 5.57
N PRO A 13 -3.36 -3.65 4.53
CA PRO A 13 -3.71 -2.56 3.63
C PRO A 13 -5.07 -2.75 2.97
N VAL A 14 -5.72 -1.64 2.62
CA VAL A 14 -6.86 -1.67 1.69
C VAL A 14 -6.33 -1.54 0.26
N ALA A 15 -6.51 -2.58 -0.54
CA ALA A 15 -5.96 -2.64 -1.89
C ALA A 15 -6.83 -1.90 -2.90
N PHE A 16 -6.18 -1.17 -3.80
CA PHE A 16 -6.74 -0.82 -5.09
C PHE A 16 -6.40 -1.95 -6.07
N ASP A 17 -7.43 -2.56 -6.64
CA ASP A 17 -7.30 -3.65 -7.60
C ASP A 17 -7.92 -3.21 -8.93
N TYR A 18 -7.07 -3.07 -9.94
CA TYR A 18 -7.47 -2.77 -11.31
C TYR A 18 -6.64 -3.64 -12.25
N GLU A 19 -7.33 -4.53 -12.93
CA GLU A 19 -6.73 -5.65 -13.66
C GLU A 19 -7.35 -5.81 -15.05
N TYR A 20 -7.02 -6.90 -15.75
CA TYR A 20 -7.45 -7.13 -17.14
C TYR A 20 -8.98 -7.08 -17.29
N ASP A 21 -9.72 -7.60 -16.30
CA ASP A 21 -11.19 -7.58 -16.32
C ASP A 21 -11.77 -6.17 -16.17
N SER A 22 -11.06 -5.27 -15.46
CA SER A 22 -11.42 -3.85 -15.40
C SER A 22 -11.27 -3.17 -16.76
N ILE A 23 -10.19 -3.48 -17.49
CA ILE A 23 -9.98 -3.01 -18.87
C ILE A 23 -11.06 -3.58 -19.78
N ALA A 24 -11.32 -4.88 -19.73
CA ALA A 24 -12.32 -5.55 -20.56
C ALA A 24 -13.74 -4.99 -20.30
N TYR A 25 -14.07 -4.69 -19.03
CA TYR A 25 -15.31 -4.03 -18.69
C TYR A 25 -15.39 -2.62 -19.30
N ALA A 26 -14.36 -1.79 -19.15
CA ALA A 26 -14.32 -0.46 -19.75
C ALA A 26 -14.51 -0.51 -21.27
N GLN A 27 -13.86 -1.47 -21.95
CA GLN A 27 -13.99 -1.69 -23.39
C GLN A 27 -15.42 -2.06 -23.79
N LYS A 28 -16.08 -2.93 -23.02
CA LYS A 28 -17.51 -3.25 -23.21
C LYS A 28 -18.41 -2.03 -23.04
N GLN A 29 -18.00 -1.05 -22.24
CA GLN A 29 -18.69 0.25 -22.10
C GLN A 29 -18.26 1.27 -23.17
N GLY A 30 -17.50 0.87 -24.18
CA GLY A 30 -17.04 1.76 -25.26
C GLY A 30 -15.84 2.63 -24.89
N ILE A 31 -15.17 2.35 -23.77
CA ILE A 31 -14.00 3.09 -23.29
C ILE A 31 -12.76 2.22 -23.49
N ASN A 32 -11.79 2.73 -24.25
CA ASN A 32 -10.46 2.13 -24.31
C ASN A 32 -9.52 2.90 -23.37
N PRO A 33 -9.30 2.43 -22.13
CA PRO A 33 -8.53 3.19 -21.16
C PRO A 33 -7.05 3.22 -21.57
N SER A 34 -6.47 4.43 -21.60
CA SER A 34 -5.04 4.62 -21.75
C SER A 34 -4.31 4.27 -20.45
N ASN A 35 -3.00 4.03 -20.53
CA ASN A 35 -2.17 3.84 -19.34
C ASN A 35 -2.28 5.03 -18.38
N ASP A 36 -2.25 6.27 -18.90
CA ASP A 36 -2.40 7.48 -18.08
C ASP A 36 -3.76 7.53 -17.35
N LEU A 37 -4.83 7.05 -17.98
CA LEU A 37 -6.13 6.97 -17.32
C LEU A 37 -6.13 5.93 -16.20
N ILE A 38 -5.58 4.72 -16.45
CA ILE A 38 -5.48 3.65 -15.45
C ILE A 38 -4.65 4.12 -14.24
N ASP A 39 -3.48 4.69 -14.51
CA ASP A 39 -2.57 5.21 -13.49
C ASP A 39 -3.20 6.36 -12.69
N GLY A 40 -3.86 7.30 -13.37
CA GLY A 40 -4.56 8.42 -12.75
C GLY A 40 -5.72 7.99 -11.84
N ILE A 41 -6.47 6.95 -12.23
CA ILE A 41 -7.53 6.37 -11.39
C ILE A 41 -6.93 5.77 -10.11
N ALA A 42 -5.86 4.99 -10.23
CA ALA A 42 -5.17 4.40 -9.08
C ALA A 42 -4.66 5.47 -8.11
N HIS A 43 -3.98 6.48 -8.64
CA HIS A 43 -3.51 7.63 -7.86
C HIS A 43 -4.63 8.34 -7.11
N ALA A 44 -5.72 8.68 -7.80
CA ALA A 44 -6.86 9.36 -7.20
C ALA A 44 -7.47 8.55 -6.05
N PHE A 45 -7.62 7.24 -6.21
CA PHE A 45 -8.13 6.36 -5.16
C PHE A 45 -7.16 6.29 -3.97
N LEU A 46 -5.89 5.97 -4.23
CA LEU A 46 -4.89 5.73 -3.20
C LEU A 46 -4.58 6.99 -2.38
N ASP A 47 -4.57 8.17 -3.00
CA ASP A 47 -4.36 9.44 -2.29
C ASP A 47 -5.54 9.80 -1.40
N VAL A 48 -6.78 9.59 -1.86
CA VAL A 48 -7.97 9.81 -1.02
C VAL A 48 -7.94 8.86 0.17
N MET A 49 -7.57 7.61 -0.03
CA MET A 49 -7.44 6.63 1.05
C MET A 49 -6.40 7.05 2.10
N LYS A 50 -5.19 7.41 1.67
CA LYS A 50 -4.12 7.90 2.54
C LYS A 50 -4.52 9.17 3.29
N LYS A 51 -5.13 10.14 2.59
CA LYS A 51 -5.62 11.39 3.19
C LYS A 51 -6.66 11.15 4.28
N ASN A 52 -7.45 10.07 4.17
CA ASN A 52 -8.45 9.70 5.17
C ASN A 52 -7.90 8.76 6.26
N GLY A 53 -6.58 8.55 6.32
CA GLY A 53 -5.90 7.76 7.36
C GLY A 53 -5.96 6.25 7.13
N TRP A 54 -6.29 5.79 5.92
CA TRP A 54 -6.18 4.38 5.56
C TRP A 54 -4.77 4.06 5.06
N PHE A 55 -4.24 2.92 5.48
CA PHE A 55 -3.08 2.32 4.82
C PHE A 55 -3.58 1.62 3.57
N ALA A 56 -3.20 2.13 2.39
CA ALA A 56 -3.63 1.58 1.11
C ALA A 56 -2.42 1.14 0.28
N ASN A 57 -2.60 0.09 -0.52
CA ASN A 57 -1.60 -0.45 -1.43
C ASN A 57 -2.18 -0.65 -2.83
N LEU A 58 -1.30 -0.77 -3.81
CA LEU A 58 -1.62 -1.09 -5.18
C LEU A 58 -1.49 -2.61 -5.38
N TYR A 59 -2.59 -3.31 -5.66
CA TYR A 59 -2.52 -4.66 -6.21
C TYR A 59 -2.29 -4.57 -7.72
N THR A 60 -1.33 -5.35 -8.22
CA THR A 60 -0.96 -5.36 -9.64
C THR A 60 -0.11 -6.58 -9.98
N ASN A 61 0.28 -6.73 -11.25
CA ASN A 61 1.16 -7.79 -11.72
C ASN A 61 2.36 -7.23 -12.49
N CYS A 62 3.32 -8.10 -12.79
CA CYS A 62 4.54 -7.73 -13.52
C CYS A 62 4.25 -7.11 -14.91
N ASP A 63 3.23 -7.56 -15.64
CA ASP A 63 2.87 -6.98 -16.94
C ASP A 63 2.37 -5.53 -16.79
N PHE A 64 1.49 -5.25 -15.84
CA PHE A 64 0.95 -3.91 -15.63
C PHE A 64 2.05 -2.90 -15.30
N ILE A 65 3.03 -3.29 -14.49
CA ILE A 65 4.18 -2.44 -14.18
C ILE A 65 5.09 -2.29 -15.42
N ARG A 66 5.47 -3.40 -16.08
CA ARG A 66 6.41 -3.39 -17.21
C ARG A 66 5.85 -2.73 -18.47
N SER A 67 4.55 -2.82 -18.69
CA SER A 67 3.84 -2.16 -19.80
C SER A 67 3.51 -0.70 -19.52
N GLY A 68 3.82 -0.19 -18.32
CA GLY A 68 3.61 1.19 -17.93
C GLY A 68 2.16 1.55 -17.66
N LYS A 69 1.27 0.58 -17.38
CA LYS A 69 -0.11 0.86 -16.91
C LYS A 69 -0.10 1.55 -15.55
N PHE A 70 0.93 1.27 -14.74
CA PHE A 70 1.27 2.05 -13.58
C PHE A 70 2.66 2.65 -13.73
N SER A 71 2.78 3.96 -13.46
CA SER A 71 4.06 4.64 -13.61
C SER A 71 5.07 4.22 -12.54
N ALA A 72 6.36 4.48 -12.80
CA ALA A 72 7.40 4.30 -11.80
C ALA A 72 7.20 5.24 -10.58
N ALA A 73 6.54 6.38 -10.76
CA ALA A 73 6.21 7.28 -9.66
C ALA A 73 5.11 6.67 -8.77
N THR A 74 4.08 6.08 -9.38
CA THR A 74 2.97 5.39 -8.71
C THR A 74 3.48 4.24 -7.85
N THR A 75 4.22 3.32 -8.48
CA THR A 75 4.75 2.12 -7.83
C THR A 75 5.79 2.42 -6.74
N LYS A 76 6.39 3.62 -6.73
CA LYS A 76 7.27 4.09 -5.64
C LYS A 76 6.51 4.82 -4.52
N SER A 77 5.34 5.37 -4.81
CA SER A 77 4.56 6.21 -3.87
C SER A 77 3.65 5.40 -2.94
N TYR A 78 3.39 4.14 -3.30
CA TYR A 78 2.51 3.24 -2.58
C TYR A 78 3.18 1.87 -2.40
N ASP A 79 2.78 1.16 -1.36
CA ASP A 79 3.16 -0.25 -1.25
C ASP A 79 2.50 -1.05 -2.36
N VAL A 80 3.20 -2.09 -2.82
CA VAL A 80 2.74 -2.97 -3.90
C VAL A 80 2.40 -4.34 -3.31
N TRP A 81 1.22 -4.83 -3.67
CA TRP A 81 0.85 -6.24 -3.61
C TRP A 81 0.99 -6.81 -5.03
N LEU A 82 2.06 -7.58 -5.25
CA LEU A 82 2.44 -8.05 -6.57
C LEU A 82 1.94 -9.47 -6.81
N ALA A 83 1.09 -9.65 -7.82
CA ALA A 83 0.82 -10.95 -8.39
C ALA A 83 2.00 -11.41 -9.24
N ASP A 84 2.75 -12.34 -8.65
CA ASP A 84 3.90 -12.99 -9.25
C ASP A 84 4.00 -14.41 -8.72
N TYR A 85 3.56 -15.37 -9.53
CA TYR A 85 3.46 -16.77 -9.13
C TYR A 85 4.81 -17.51 -9.14
N TYR A 86 5.92 -16.77 -9.28
CA TYR A 86 7.25 -17.32 -9.19
C TYR A 86 7.62 -17.67 -7.74
N SER A 87 7.97 -18.94 -7.51
CA SER A 87 8.29 -19.46 -6.18
C SER A 87 9.66 -19.02 -5.64
N GLY A 88 10.49 -18.36 -6.45
CA GLY A 88 11.81 -17.87 -6.04
C GLY A 88 11.80 -16.49 -5.38
N GLY A 89 10.63 -15.93 -5.12
CA GLY A 89 10.43 -14.56 -4.65
C GLY A 89 9.92 -13.63 -5.75
N PRO A 90 9.62 -12.37 -5.43
CA PRO A 90 9.01 -11.46 -6.39
C PRO A 90 10.06 -10.87 -7.35
N ASP A 91 9.75 -10.83 -8.63
CA ASP A 91 10.56 -10.21 -9.70
C ASP A 91 10.72 -8.69 -9.51
N LEU A 92 9.79 -8.06 -8.82
CA LEU A 92 9.76 -6.62 -8.56
C LEU A 92 9.55 -6.37 -7.06
N PRO A 93 10.09 -5.26 -6.49
CA PRO A 93 9.91 -4.95 -5.08
C PRO A 93 8.43 -4.85 -4.70
N CYS A 94 8.01 -5.59 -3.68
CA CYS A 94 6.65 -5.57 -3.17
C CYS A 94 6.62 -5.80 -1.65
N GLY A 95 5.55 -5.36 -0.99
CA GLY A 95 5.31 -5.67 0.42
C GLY A 95 4.45 -6.92 0.63
N ILE A 96 3.69 -7.33 -0.39
CA ILE A 96 2.97 -8.62 -0.45
C ILE A 96 3.21 -9.21 -1.83
N GLN A 97 3.49 -10.50 -1.92
CA GLN A 97 3.49 -11.25 -3.17
C GLN A 97 2.34 -12.25 -3.16
N GLN A 98 1.47 -12.21 -4.17
CA GLN A 98 0.57 -13.32 -4.47
C GLN A 98 1.36 -14.36 -5.25
N THR A 99 1.51 -15.54 -4.64
CA THR A 99 2.42 -16.61 -5.06
C THR A 99 1.75 -17.69 -5.91
N GLN A 100 0.42 -17.80 -5.88
CA GLN A 100 -0.37 -18.70 -6.72
C GLN A 100 -1.87 -18.41 -6.54
N SER A 101 -2.70 -18.89 -7.47
CA SER A 101 -4.17 -18.86 -7.39
C SER A 101 -4.84 -20.24 -7.17
N GLY A 102 -4.01 -21.29 -7.06
CA GLY A 102 -4.44 -22.70 -6.97
C GLY A 102 -4.23 -23.33 -5.60
N GLY A 103 -4.06 -22.52 -4.56
CA GLY A 103 -3.74 -23.00 -3.22
C GLY A 103 -4.88 -23.78 -2.57
N ILE A 104 -4.53 -24.55 -1.54
CA ILE A 104 -5.48 -25.29 -0.71
C ILE A 104 -5.24 -24.91 0.74
N VAL A 105 -6.26 -24.34 1.37
CA VAL A 105 -6.24 -23.95 2.79
C VAL A 105 -7.40 -24.65 3.48
N SER A 106 -7.09 -25.34 4.60
CA SER A 106 -8.13 -25.98 5.41
C SER A 106 -9.17 -24.95 5.87
N GLY A 107 -10.45 -25.25 5.61
CA GLY A 107 -11.57 -24.35 5.90
C GLY A 107 -12.06 -23.54 4.68
N ILE A 108 -11.37 -23.59 3.55
CA ILE A 108 -11.82 -22.99 2.27
C ILE A 108 -12.13 -24.11 1.29
N ILE A 109 -13.32 -24.07 0.68
CA ILE A 109 -13.73 -25.02 -0.37
C ILE A 109 -13.33 -24.46 -1.72
N GLY A 110 -12.49 -25.19 -2.45
CA GLY A 110 -12.00 -24.81 -3.78
C GLY A 110 -10.59 -24.24 -3.75
N ALA A 111 -10.10 -23.85 -4.93
CA ALA A 111 -8.81 -23.18 -5.07
C ALA A 111 -8.87 -21.77 -4.47
N VAL A 112 -7.79 -21.35 -3.82
CA VAL A 112 -7.66 -20.02 -3.24
C VAL A 112 -6.30 -19.39 -3.58
N ASP A 113 -6.29 -18.07 -3.70
CA ASP A 113 -5.06 -17.31 -3.82
C ASP A 113 -4.22 -17.43 -2.55
N MET A 114 -2.90 -17.52 -2.74
CA MET A 114 -1.94 -17.64 -1.66
C MET A 114 -0.96 -16.48 -1.71
N ASP A 115 -0.75 -15.86 -0.56
CA ASP A 115 0.06 -14.66 -0.44
C ASP A 115 1.15 -14.79 0.62
N MET A 116 2.28 -14.13 0.35
CA MET A 116 3.36 -13.94 1.30
C MET A 116 3.51 -12.45 1.58
N ALA A 117 3.36 -12.03 2.85
CA ALA A 117 3.63 -10.66 3.27
C ALA A 117 5.08 -10.54 3.74
N PHE A 118 5.84 -9.63 3.14
CA PHE A 118 7.23 -9.34 3.53
C PHE A 118 7.34 -8.22 4.57
N LYS A 119 6.21 -7.58 4.88
CA LYS A 119 6.10 -6.54 5.90
C LYS A 119 5.12 -6.97 6.98
N ASP A 120 5.44 -6.62 8.23
CA ASP A 120 4.51 -6.75 9.35
C ASP A 120 3.48 -5.60 9.32
N TYR A 121 2.55 -5.69 8.37
CA TYR A 121 1.44 -4.74 8.25
C TYR A 121 0.62 -4.61 9.53
N PRO A 122 0.30 -5.69 10.26
CA PRO A 122 -0.41 -5.58 11.54
C PRO A 122 0.30 -4.65 12.53
N THR A 123 1.63 -4.68 12.62
CA THR A 123 2.41 -3.76 13.47
C THR A 123 2.47 -2.37 12.86
N ILE A 124 2.80 -2.23 11.57
CA ILE A 124 2.91 -0.93 10.88
C ILE A 124 1.61 -0.13 10.96
N ILE A 125 0.47 -0.78 10.71
CA ILE A 125 -0.86 -0.15 10.70
C ILE A 125 -1.25 0.32 12.09
N ARG A 126 -1.08 -0.54 13.11
CA ARG A 126 -1.41 -0.18 14.50
C ARG A 126 -0.52 0.93 15.03
N THR A 127 0.79 0.81 14.84
CA THR A 127 1.76 1.80 15.35
C THR A 127 1.68 3.13 14.61
N GLY A 128 1.31 3.12 13.33
CA GLY A 128 1.10 4.33 12.54
C GLY A 128 -0.23 5.04 12.83
N GLY A 129 -1.18 4.38 13.51
CA GLY A 129 -2.53 4.89 13.70
C GLY A 129 -3.35 4.92 12.41
N TYR A 130 -3.09 3.98 11.50
CA TYR A 130 -3.82 3.84 10.25
C TYR A 130 -5.09 3.00 10.43
N ASN A 131 -5.96 2.98 9.41
CA ASN A 131 -7.18 2.16 9.36
C ASN A 131 -8.14 2.38 10.54
N GLY A 132 -8.08 3.55 11.18
CA GLY A 132 -8.86 3.86 12.37
C GLY A 132 -8.37 3.21 13.67
N PHE A 133 -7.19 2.58 13.67
CA PHE A 133 -6.52 2.25 14.93
C PHE A 133 -6.06 3.52 15.63
N PRO A 134 -6.13 3.58 16.97
CA PRO A 134 -5.58 4.71 17.70
C PRO A 134 -4.09 4.78 17.44
N LYS A 135 -3.61 5.95 16.97
CA LYS A 135 -2.18 6.21 16.93
C LYS A 135 -1.67 6.09 18.36
N PRO A 136 -0.66 5.24 18.64
CA PRO A 136 -0.06 5.19 19.96
C PRO A 136 0.31 6.62 20.32
N GLN A 137 -0.24 7.08 21.45
CA GLN A 137 0.24 8.31 22.05
C GLN A 137 1.71 8.03 22.33
N LEU A 138 2.59 8.76 21.64
CA LEU A 138 4.00 8.69 21.94
C LEU A 138 4.11 9.08 23.42
N SER A 139 4.48 8.12 24.25
CA SER A 139 4.56 8.32 25.69
C SER A 139 5.62 9.39 25.95
N ASN A 140 5.15 10.60 26.29
CA ASN A 140 5.88 11.68 26.95
C ASN A 140 7.34 11.91 26.53
N PHE A 141 7.68 11.87 25.25
CA PHE A 141 9.00 12.39 24.91
C PHE A 141 8.98 13.92 24.96
N LYS A 142 9.92 14.50 25.71
CA LYS A 142 10.25 15.91 25.65
C LYS A 142 11.53 16.05 24.86
N CYS A 143 11.42 16.69 23.70
CA CYS A 143 12.58 17.26 23.04
C CYS A 143 12.79 18.66 23.64
N ASP A 144 14.00 18.97 24.10
CA ASP A 144 14.37 20.35 24.43
C ASP A 144 14.38 21.27 23.20
N THR A 145 14.42 20.68 22.00
CA THR A 145 14.41 21.35 20.71
C THR A 145 13.02 21.24 20.08
N THR A 146 12.23 22.29 20.20
CA THR A 146 10.82 22.32 19.72
C THR A 146 10.59 23.24 18.52
N THR A 147 11.65 23.90 18.05
CA THR A 147 11.61 24.85 16.94
C THR A 147 12.79 24.61 16.01
N ASP A 148 12.68 25.13 14.78
CA ASP A 148 13.79 25.11 13.82
C ASP A 148 15.00 25.88 14.37
N ILE A 149 16.20 25.34 14.14
CA ILE A 149 17.47 25.98 14.51
C ILE A 149 18.31 26.12 13.25
N THR A 150 18.84 27.31 13.01
CA THR A 150 19.81 27.57 11.94
C THR A 150 21.22 27.56 12.52
N LEU A 151 22.10 26.71 11.98
CA LEU A 151 23.48 26.55 12.43
C LEU A 151 24.45 26.91 11.32
N SER A 152 25.60 27.49 11.68
CA SER A 152 26.70 27.72 10.74
C SER A 152 27.50 26.43 10.50
N PRO A 153 28.19 26.27 9.34
CA PRO A 153 29.07 25.14 9.10
C PRO A 153 30.11 24.97 10.21
N GLY A 154 30.18 23.76 10.79
CA GLY A 154 31.10 23.43 11.88
C GLY A 154 30.60 23.78 13.29
N GLN A 155 29.40 24.37 13.43
CA GLN A 155 28.83 24.67 14.73
C GLN A 155 28.22 23.40 15.36
N PRO A 156 28.70 22.95 16.53
CA PRO A 156 28.14 21.79 17.20
C PRO A 156 26.77 22.12 17.81
N TYR A 157 25.88 21.13 17.82
CA TYR A 157 24.57 21.21 18.47
C TYR A 157 24.24 19.88 19.14
N GLN A 158 23.61 19.95 20.31
CA GLN A 158 23.13 18.79 21.05
C GLN A 158 21.68 19.03 21.43
N PHE A 159 20.85 18.00 21.26
CA PHE A 159 19.48 17.98 21.74
C PHE A 159 19.29 16.76 22.64
N LYS A 160 18.29 16.84 23.51
CA LYS A 160 17.92 15.76 24.41
C LYS A 160 16.47 15.37 24.18
N VAL A 161 16.24 14.07 24.01
CA VAL A 161 14.91 13.46 24.00
C VAL A 161 14.81 12.58 25.25
N THR A 162 13.84 12.86 26.13
CA THR A 162 13.54 12.06 27.33
C THR A 162 12.12 11.57 27.32
#